data_AF-A0A0P0WZS7-F1
#
_entry.id   AF-A0A0P0WZS7-F1
#
_cell.length_a   1.000
_cell.length_b   1.000
_cell.length_c   1.000
_cell.angle_alpha   90.00
_cell.angle_beta   90.00
_cell.angle_gamma   90.00
#
_symmetry.space_group_name_H-M   'P 1'
#
loop_
_entity.id
_entity.type
_entity.pdbx_description
1 polymer ?
#
loop_
_entity_poly.entity_id
_entity_poly.type
_entity_poly.pdbx_seq_one_letter_code
_entity_poly.pdbx_strand_id
1 'polypeptide(L)'
;ASYYHLSLLLLLLLLHAAVTAAAEMMCGKEEKLLGVQKAPGSCPYCGGGVAATDVEAKWVLCFLPLCLNNKRRFSCTACNRRLVSYPAIVHD
;
A
#
# COMPACT_ATOMS: atom_id res chain seq x y z
N ALA A 1 49.70 -8.49 7.41
CA ALA A 1 48.67 -7.83 8.24
C ALA A 1 47.99 -6.66 7.53
N SER A 2 48.76 -5.68 7.00
CA SER A 2 48.19 -4.47 6.39
C SER A 2 47.19 -4.73 5.23
N TYR A 3 47.53 -5.61 4.29
CA TYR A 3 46.66 -5.93 3.15
C TYR A 3 45.31 -6.54 3.54
N TYR A 4 45.30 -7.49 4.49
CA TYR A 4 44.06 -8.08 4.99
C TYR A 4 43.21 -7.05 5.72
N HIS A 5 43.84 -6.14 6.47
CA HIS A 5 43.15 -5.05 7.14
C HIS A 5 42.51 -4.08 6.15
N LEU A 6 43.21 -3.75 5.05
CA LEU A 6 42.71 -2.89 3.99
C LEU A 6 41.58 -3.56 3.20
N SER A 7 41.71 -4.85 2.91
CA SER A 7 40.67 -5.64 2.24
C SER A 7 39.41 -5.77 3.10
N LEU A 8 39.57 -5.98 4.40
CA LEU A 8 38.46 -6.00 5.36
C LEU A 8 37.78 -4.63 5.48
N LEU A 9 38.56 -3.54 5.56
CA LEU A 9 38.04 -2.17 5.58
C LEU A 9 37.25 -1.85 4.31
N LEU A 10 37.74 -2.26 3.14
CA LEU A 10 37.03 -2.08 1.88
C LEU A 10 35.72 -2.86 1.86
N LEU A 11 35.73 -4.11 2.32
CA LEU A 11 34.52 -4.94 2.41
C LEU A 11 33.47 -4.30 3.34
N LEU A 12 33.90 -3.80 4.49
CA LEU A 12 33.04 -3.10 5.45
C LEU A 12 32.44 -1.82 4.85
N LEU A 13 33.24 -1.03 4.13
CA LEU A 13 32.78 0.17 3.43
C LEU A 13 31.74 -0.15 2.36
N LEU A 14 31.96 -1.22 1.58
CA LEU A 14 31.01 -1.68 0.56
C LEU A 14 29.70 -2.17 1.20
N LEU A 15 29.78 -2.92 2.29
CA LEU A 15 28.61 -3.36 3.06
C LEU A 15 27.84 -2.15 3.60
N HIS A 16 28.52 -1.17 4.20
CA HIS A 16 27.90 0.05 4.68
C HIS A 16 27.23 0.82 3.54
N ALA A 17 27.92 1.02 2.42
CA ALA A 17 27.38 1.73 1.25
C ALA A 17 26.13 1.02 0.68
N ALA A 18 26.14 -0.31 0.62
CA ALA A 18 24.99 -1.09 0.17
C ALA A 18 23.79 -0.95 1.12
N VAL A 19 24.03 -0.95 2.44
CA VAL A 19 22.98 -0.75 3.45
C VAL A 19 22.43 0.68 3.41
N THR A 20 23.29 1.70 3.30
CA THR A 20 22.84 3.10 3.24
C THR A 20 22.08 3.38 1.94
N ALA A 21 22.52 2.81 0.81
CA ALA A 21 21.82 2.94 -0.46
C ALA A 21 20.39 2.36 -0.39
N ALA A 22 20.19 1.26 0.33
CA ALA A 22 18.86 0.69 0.53
C ALA A 22 17.96 1.58 1.42
N ALA A 23 18.53 2.34 2.35
CA ALA A 23 17.78 3.22 3.25
C ALA A 23 17.38 4.54 2.58
N GLU A 24 18.22 5.09 1.69
CA GLU A 24 17.95 6.32 0.95
C GLU A 24 16.99 6.10 -0.24
N MET A 25 16.83 4.85 -0.69
CA MET A 25 15.81 4.48 -1.65
C MET A 25 14.43 4.58 -1.02
N MET A 26 13.80 5.73 -1.25
CA MET A 26 12.42 6.04 -0.90
C MET A 26 11.48 4.83 -1.02
N CYS A 27 11.09 4.29 0.13
CA CYS A 27 10.03 3.29 0.22
C CYS A 27 8.71 3.98 -0.12
N GLY A 28 8.26 3.80 -1.36
CA GLY A 28 7.05 4.41 -1.88
C GLY A 28 5.82 3.54 -1.59
N LYS A 29 4.70 4.20 -1.30
CA LYS A 29 3.37 3.57 -1.37
C LYS A 29 2.70 4.00 -2.66
N GLU A 30 2.50 3.05 -3.56
CA GLU A 30 1.76 3.24 -4.80
C GLU A 30 0.32 2.77 -4.60
N GLU A 31 -0.68 3.59 -4.96
CA GLU A 31 -2.09 3.19 -4.97
C GLU A 31 -2.58 3.18 -6.42
N LYS A 32 -3.07 2.02 -6.89
CA LYS A 32 -3.63 1.84 -8.23
C LYS A 32 -5.11 1.52 -8.12
N LEU A 33 -5.92 2.29 -8.83
CA LEU A 33 -7.35 2.02 -8.96
C LEU A 33 -7.55 0.81 -9.89
N LEU A 34 -8.15 -0.26 -9.39
CA LEU A 34 -8.47 -1.45 -10.18
C LEU A 34 -9.83 -1.31 -10.86
N GLY A 35 -10.80 -0.71 -10.17
CA GLY A 35 -12.13 -0.51 -10.73
C GLY A 35 -13.08 0.16 -9.76
N VAL A 36 -14.18 0.67 -10.31
CA VAL A 36 -15.32 1.20 -9.56
C VAL A 36 -16.55 0.42 -9.97
N GLN A 37 -17.23 -0.18 -8.99
CA GLN A 37 -18.41 -0.99 -9.19
C GLN A 37 -19.56 -0.44 -8.35
N LYS A 38 -20.79 -0.58 -8.83
CA LYS A 38 -21.96 -0.25 -8.02
C LYS A 38 -22.10 -1.29 -6.90
N ALA A 39 -22.23 -0.83 -5.67
CA ALA A 39 -22.43 -1.68 -4.51
C ALA A 39 -23.91 -1.70 -4.10
N PRO A 40 -24.41 -2.80 -3.50
CA PRO A 40 -25.73 -2.82 -2.91
C PRO A 40 -25.80 -1.92 -1.68
N GLY A 41 -27.01 -1.48 -1.35
CA GLY A 41 -27.29 -0.60 -0.22
C GLY A 41 -27.38 0.89 -0.60
N SER A 42 -27.75 1.69 0.40
CA SER A 42 -27.94 3.13 0.26
C SER A 42 -27.11 3.87 1.30
N CYS A 43 -26.68 5.08 0.94
CA CYS A 43 -25.94 5.96 1.83
C CYS A 43 -26.80 6.33 3.05
N PRO A 44 -26.32 6.10 4.29
CA PRO A 44 -27.10 6.39 5.50
C PRO A 44 -27.35 7.88 5.73
N TYR A 45 -26.61 8.75 5.03
CA TYR A 45 -26.70 10.20 5.20
C TYR A 45 -27.66 10.87 4.23
N CYS A 46 -27.77 10.38 2.99
CA CYS A 46 -28.57 11.02 1.94
C CYS A 46 -29.46 10.07 1.13
N GLY A 47 -29.44 8.77 1.43
CA GLY A 47 -30.19 7.75 0.67
C GLY A 47 -29.65 7.47 -0.74
N GLY A 48 -28.57 8.14 -1.17
CA GLY A 48 -27.97 7.94 -2.48
C GLY A 48 -27.31 6.57 -2.65
N GLY A 49 -27.00 6.20 -3.89
CA GLY A 49 -26.32 4.94 -4.20
C GLY A 49 -24.92 4.84 -3.57
N VAL A 50 -24.45 3.61 -3.43
CA VAL A 50 -23.10 3.29 -2.96
C VAL A 50 -22.26 2.75 -4.13
N ALA A 51 -21.06 3.28 -4.27
CA ALA A 51 -20.02 2.73 -5.13
C ALA A 51 -18.96 2.04 -4.27
N ALA A 52 -18.47 0.91 -4.76
CA ALA A 52 -17.29 0.25 -4.26
C ALA A 52 -16.12 0.49 -5.20
N THR A 53 -15.02 0.92 -4.63
CA THR A 53 -13.79 1.27 -5.32
C THR A 53 -12.70 0.30 -4.89
N ASP A 54 -12.27 -0.55 -5.80
CA ASP A 54 -11.21 -1.53 -5.56
C ASP A 54 -9.86 -0.88 -5.87
N VAL A 55 -8.97 -0.83 -4.86
CA VAL A 55 -7.66 -0.18 -4.96
C VAL A 55 -6.59 -1.19 -4.54
N GLU A 56 -5.59 -1.36 -5.38
CA GLU A 56 -4.37 -2.09 -5.08
C GLU A 56 -3.35 -1.12 -4.48
N ALA A 57 -2.96 -1.34 -3.22
CA ALA A 57 -1.89 -0.59 -2.58
C ALA A 57 -0.62 -1.44 -2.58
N LYS A 58 0.41 -1.00 -3.30
CA LYS A 58 1.69 -1.66 -3.44
C LYS A 58 2.77 -0.88 -2.70
N TRP A 59 3.58 -1.59 -1.93
CA TRP A 59 4.81 -1.05 -1.35
C TRP A 59 5.99 -1.43 -2.25
N VAL A 60 6.79 -0.45 -2.65
CA VAL A 60 7.94 -0.66 -3.55
C VAL A 60 9.21 -0.23 -2.83
N LEU A 61 10.20 -1.13 -2.78
CA LEU A 61 11.58 -0.80 -2.44
C LEU A 61 12.46 -0.92 -3.67
N CYS A 62 13.04 0.20 -4.11
CA CYS A 62 13.93 0.33 -5.26
C CYS A 62 13.31 -0.15 -6.58
N PHE A 63 13.08 -1.46 -6.71
CA PHE A 63 12.50 -2.15 -7.87
C PHE A 63 11.68 -3.39 -7.48
N LEU A 64 11.66 -3.77 -6.20
CA LEU A 64 11.00 -4.98 -5.72
C LEU A 64 9.66 -4.62 -5.06
N PRO A 65 8.54 -5.22 -5.51
CA PRO A 65 7.29 -5.18 -4.76
C PRO A 65 7.53 -5.88 -3.41
N LEU A 66 7.45 -5.14 -2.31
CA LEU A 66 7.53 -5.72 -0.97
C LEU A 66 6.21 -6.40 -0.60
N CYS A 67 5.12 -5.63 -0.69
CA CYS A 67 3.81 -6.03 -0.18
C CYS A 67 2.72 -5.47 -1.10
N LEU A 68 1.80 -6.34 -1.52
CA LEU A 68 0.58 -5.97 -2.21
C LEU A 68 -0.59 -6.08 -1.24
N ASN A 69 -1.41 -5.03 -1.16
CA ASN A 69 -2.58 -5.00 -0.31
C ASN A 69 -3.77 -4.48 -1.11
N ASN A 70 -4.69 -5.39 -1.44
CA ASN A 70 -5.93 -5.07 -2.10
C ASN A 70 -6.95 -4.57 -1.07
N LYS A 71 -7.44 -3.35 -1.28
CA LYS A 71 -8.39 -2.68 -0.38
C LYS A 71 -9.61 -2.26 -1.17
N ARG A 72 -10.79 -2.62 -0.66
CA ARG A 72 -12.07 -2.12 -1.16
C ARG A 72 -12.51 -0.94 -0.32
N ARG A 73 -12.79 0.20 -0.96
CA ARG A 73 -13.30 1.42 -0.32
C ARG A 73 -14.73 1.64 -0.78
N PHE A 74 -15.61 2.07 0.10
CA PHE A 74 -16.99 2.42 -0.28
C PHE A 74 -17.16 3.93 -0.20
N SER A 75 -17.91 4.50 -1.14
CA SER A 75 -18.31 5.90 -1.11
C SER A 75 -19.72 6.07 -1.68
N CYS A 76 -20.40 7.13 -1.24
CA CYS A 76 -21.69 7.48 -1.81
C CYS A 76 -21.51 8.18 -3.17
N THR A 77 -22.29 7.79 -4.18
CA THR A 77 -22.24 8.42 -5.51
C THR A 77 -22.90 9.81 -5.55
N ALA A 78 -23.71 10.16 -4.55
CA ALA A 78 -24.41 11.44 -4.49
C ALA A 78 -23.67 12.48 -3.62
N CYS A 79 -23.29 12.11 -2.39
CA CYS A 79 -22.64 13.04 -1.47
C CYS A 79 -21.11 12.85 -1.37
N ASN A 80 -20.53 11.90 -2.12
CA ASN A 80 -19.09 11.58 -2.13
C ASN A 80 -18.47 11.24 -0.77
N ARG A 81 -19.29 11.02 0.27
CA ARG A 81 -18.82 10.60 1.59
C ARG A 81 -18.27 9.18 1.52
N ARG A 82 -17.14 8.96 2.17
CA ARG A 82 -16.56 7.63 2.37
C ARG A 82 -17.41 6.85 3.38
N LEU A 83 -17.76 5.62 3.03
CA LEU A 83 -18.51 4.68 3.86
C LEU A 83 -17.58 3.55 4.32
N VAL A 84 -17.76 3.10 5.55
CA VAL A 84 -17.04 1.97 6.14
C VAL A 84 -18.04 0.84 6.29
N SER A 85 -17.77 -0.31 5.66
CA SER A 85 -18.58 -1.51 5.85
C SER A 85 -18.16 -2.18 7.16
N TYR A 86 -19.12 -2.38 8.05
CA TYR A 86 -18.93 -3.32 9.15
C TYR A 86 -19.22 -4.73 8.66
N PRO A 87 -18.49 -5.76 9.14
CA PRO A 87 -18.89 -7.13 8.88
C PRO A 87 -20.32 -7.31 9.39
N ALA A 88 -21.22 -7.77 8.53
CA ALA A 88 -22.50 -8.25 8.99
C ALA A 88 -22.20 -9.40 9.95
N ILE A 89 -22.61 -9.26 11.21
CA ILE A 89 -22.74 -10.42 12.10
C ILE A 89 -23.91 -11.19 11.51
N VAL A 90 -23.61 -12.06 10.55
CA VAL A 90 -24.59 -13.03 10.08
C VAL A 90 -24.74 -14.01 11.23
N HIS A 91 -25.74 -13.77 12.07
CA HIS A 91 -26.31 -14.82 12.88
C HIS A 91 -27.10 -15.70 11.90
N ASP A 92 -26.48 -16.80 11.46
CA ASP A 92 -27.23 -17.95 10.96
C ASP A 92 -28.18 -18.49 12.05
#